data_AF-A0A016UWL3-F1
#
_entry.id   AF-A0A016UWL3-F1
#
_cell.length_a   1.000
_cell.length_b   1.000
_cell.length_c   1.000
_cell.angle_alpha   90.00
_cell.angle_beta   90.00
_cell.angle_gamma   90.00
#
_symmetry.space_group_name_H-M   'P 1'
#
loop_
_entity.id
_entity.type
_entity.pdbx_description
1 polymer ?
#
loop_
_entity_poly.entity_id
_entity_poly.type
_entity_poly.pdbx_seq_one_letter_code
_entity_poly.pdbx_strand_id
1 'polypeptide(L)'
;MIAWWYAFILLVSIVSLSRSIVKIPDCSQLRPYNMRPDMRDDLAGKVLIRAPNRGVSASMAYLCALEGMAGLILEKLEKPLTCPNSLGMYSLIFELTNITRFSDASADVDFTEKLTSAAIEHWKEHIPRVTFATSFGCNYRKEHGKHKFLCLLK
;
A
#
# COMPACT_ATOMS: atom_id res chain seq x y z
N MET A 1 -46.32 -1.77 -21.81
CA MET A 1 -45.08 -0.97 -21.95
C MET A 1 -44.60 -0.39 -20.61
N ILE A 2 -44.66 -1.15 -19.51
CA ILE A 2 -44.27 -0.66 -18.17
C ILE A 2 -43.18 -1.57 -17.56
N ALA A 3 -43.15 -2.86 -17.90
CA ALA A 3 -42.17 -3.83 -17.40
C ALA A 3 -40.72 -3.54 -17.82
N TRP A 4 -40.50 -2.88 -18.97
CA TRP A 4 -39.16 -2.61 -19.49
C TRP A 4 -38.42 -1.51 -18.70
N TRP A 5 -39.16 -0.60 -18.07
CA TRP A 5 -38.60 0.47 -17.23
C TRP A 5 -38.06 -0.06 -15.90
N TYR A 6 -38.73 -1.05 -15.31
CA TYR A 6 -38.26 -1.66 -14.05
C TYR A 6 -36.99 -2.49 -14.22
N ALA A 7 -36.82 -3.16 -15.37
CA ALA A 7 -35.58 -3.88 -15.69
C ALA A 7 -34.38 -2.94 -15.81
N PHE A 8 -34.57 -1.73 -16.36
CA PHE A 8 -33.52 -0.72 -16.46
C PHE A 8 -33.13 -0.14 -15.10
N ILE A 9 -34.11 0.14 -14.23
CA ILE A 9 -33.86 0.67 -12.89
C ILE A 9 -33.12 -0.36 -12.01
N LEU A 10 -33.45 -1.65 -12.14
CA LEU A 10 -32.72 -2.72 -11.44
C LEU A 10 -31.28 -2.87 -11.95
N LEU A 11 -31.03 -2.75 -13.26
CA LEU A 11 -29.67 -2.83 -13.81
C LEU A 11 -28.78 -1.65 -13.39
N VAL A 12 -29.32 -0.42 -13.33
CA VAL A 12 -28.57 0.76 -12.87
C VAL A 12 -28.26 0.68 -11.37
N SER A 13 -29.12 0.04 -10.58
CA SER A 13 -28.91 -0.14 -9.13
C SER A 13 -27.77 -1.12 -8.80
N ILE A 14 -27.53 -2.11 -9.67
CA ILE A 14 -26.45 -3.11 -9.48
C ILE A 14 -25.07 -2.48 -9.78
N VAL A 15 -24.98 -1.50 -10.68
CA VAL A 15 -23.72 -0.83 -11.00
C VAL A 15 -23.24 0.08 -9.86
N SER A 16 -24.16 0.59 -9.03
CA SER A 16 -23.82 1.42 -7.86
C SER A 16 -23.30 0.63 -6.66
N LEU A 17 -23.28 -0.70 -6.71
CA LEU A 17 -22.60 -1.56 -5.72
C LEU A 17 -21.19 -1.98 -6.19
N SER A 18 -20.62 -1.30 -7.17
CA SER A 18 -19.20 -1.48 -7.51
C SER A 18 -18.36 -0.75 -6.46
N ARG A 19 -17.93 -1.53 -5.46
CA ARG A 19 -16.79 -1.32 -4.53
C ARG A 19 -16.37 0.14 -4.39
N SER A 20 -16.49 0.73 -3.22
CA SER A 20 -15.76 1.96 -2.86
C SER A 20 -14.30 1.82 -3.31
N ILE A 21 -13.97 2.33 -4.50
CA ILE A 21 -12.63 2.25 -5.07
C ILE A 21 -11.85 3.22 -4.20
N VAL A 22 -11.09 2.70 -3.24
CA VAL A 22 -10.19 3.53 -2.46
C VAL A 22 -9.18 4.08 -3.46
N LYS A 23 -9.39 5.34 -3.85
CA LYS A 23 -8.57 6.01 -4.84
C LYS A 23 -7.23 6.32 -4.20
N ILE A 24 -6.22 5.54 -4.56
CA ILE A 24 -4.84 5.77 -4.14
C ILE A 24 -4.36 7.03 -4.90
N PRO A 25 -3.83 8.04 -4.20
CA PRO A 25 -3.47 9.30 -4.82
C PRO A 25 -2.25 9.15 -5.73
N ASP A 26 -2.19 9.96 -6.79
CA ASP A 26 -0.95 10.13 -7.52
C ASP A 26 0.07 10.93 -6.67
N CYS A 27 1.30 10.43 -6.62
CA CYS A 27 2.39 10.95 -5.81
C CYS A 27 3.61 11.31 -6.68
N SER A 28 3.40 11.47 -7.99
CA SER A 28 4.41 11.86 -8.98
C SER A 28 5.17 13.15 -8.61
N GLN A 29 4.57 14.04 -7.81
CA GLN A 29 5.23 15.24 -7.27
C GLN A 29 6.43 14.95 -6.37
N LEU A 30 6.53 13.75 -5.79
CA LEU A 30 7.65 13.35 -4.91
C LEU A 30 8.95 13.07 -5.67
N ARG A 31 8.90 12.99 -7.01
CA ARG A 31 10.06 12.76 -7.90
C ARG A 31 10.96 11.61 -7.42
N PRO A 32 12.25 11.74 -7.07
CA PRO A 32 13.06 10.53 -6.88
C PRO A 32 12.60 9.69 -5.67
N TYR A 33 11.66 10.21 -4.88
CA TYR A 33 11.06 9.55 -3.73
C TYR A 33 9.66 8.99 -4.00
N ASN A 34 9.11 9.08 -5.21
CA ASN A 34 7.84 8.43 -5.51
C ASN A 34 8.04 6.92 -5.69
N MET A 35 7.09 6.14 -5.19
CA MET A 35 7.01 4.72 -5.51
C MET A 35 6.42 4.55 -6.92
N ARG A 36 6.86 3.52 -7.64
CA ARG A 36 6.27 3.18 -8.94
C ARG A 36 4.75 2.97 -8.79
N PRO A 37 3.89 3.50 -9.68
CA PRO A 37 2.45 3.42 -9.54
C PRO A 37 1.89 2.01 -9.38
N ASP A 38 2.37 1.05 -10.17
CA ASP A 38 1.93 -0.35 -10.11
C ASP A 38 2.21 -1.00 -8.75
N MET A 39 3.41 -0.77 -8.22
CA MET A 39 3.80 -1.27 -6.91
C MET A 39 3.06 -0.57 -5.78
N ARG A 40 2.79 0.73 -5.94
CA ARG A 40 2.02 1.51 -4.98
C ARG A 40 0.59 1.00 -4.89
N ASP A 41 -0.07 0.87 -6.02
CA ASP A 41 -1.48 0.52 -6.07
C ASP A 41 -1.72 -0.86 -5.45
N ASP A 42 -0.86 -1.81 -5.80
CA ASP A 42 -0.91 -3.17 -5.28
C ASP A 42 -0.57 -3.25 -3.77
N LEU A 43 0.53 -2.63 -3.32
CA LEU A 43 0.93 -2.66 -1.92
C LEU A 43 -0.09 -1.94 -1.02
N ALA A 44 -0.53 -0.75 -1.42
CA ALA A 44 -1.49 0.03 -0.65
C ALA A 44 -2.85 -0.65 -0.58
N GLY A 45 -3.33 -1.24 -1.68
CA GLY A 45 -4.54 -2.05 -1.67
C GLY A 45 -4.45 -3.21 -0.67
N LYS A 46 -3.34 -3.94 -0.64
CA LYS A 46 -3.12 -5.05 0.29
C LYS A 46 -3.03 -4.62 1.75
N VAL A 47 -2.48 -3.43 2.05
CA VAL A 47 -2.48 -2.83 3.39
C VAL A 47 -3.90 -2.43 3.80
N LEU A 48 -4.64 -1.73 2.94
CA LEU A 48 -6.02 -1.28 3.20
C LEU A 48 -6.96 -2.44 3.52
N ILE A 49 -6.84 -3.55 2.80
CA ILE A 49 -7.63 -4.78 3.05
C ILE A 49 -7.39 -5.35 4.46
N ARG A 50 -6.18 -5.16 5.00
CA ARG A 50 -5.76 -5.66 6.31
C ARG A 50 -5.83 -4.61 7.42
N ALA A 51 -6.15 -3.37 7.07
CA ALA A 51 -6.30 -2.29 8.03
C ALA A 51 -7.41 -2.64 9.03
N PRO A 52 -7.28 -2.22 10.30
CA PRO A 52 -8.31 -2.47 11.30
C PRO A 52 -9.67 -1.94 10.83
N ASN A 53 -10.70 -2.77 10.92
CA ASN A 53 -12.05 -2.39 10.54
C ASN A 53 -12.59 -1.37 11.56
N ARG A 54 -12.81 -0.13 11.12
CA ARG A 54 -13.34 0.96 11.95
C ARG A 54 -14.80 1.30 11.64
N GLY A 55 -15.52 0.37 11.00
CA GLY A 55 -16.90 0.59 10.55
C GLY A 55 -16.99 1.39 9.24
N VAL A 56 -18.22 1.73 8.84
CA VAL A 56 -18.60 2.13 7.47
C VAL A 56 -18.00 3.48 7.01
N SER A 57 -17.33 4.25 7.88
CA SER A 57 -16.92 5.64 7.59
C SER A 57 -15.42 5.96 7.75
N ALA A 58 -14.59 5.04 8.27
CA ALA A 58 -13.20 5.36 8.62
C ALA A 58 -12.19 4.34 8.10
N SER A 59 -12.02 4.26 6.77
CA SER A 59 -10.86 3.56 6.20
C SER A 59 -9.59 4.38 6.42
N MET A 60 -8.46 3.69 6.60
CA MET A 60 -7.15 4.34 6.68
C MET A 60 -6.83 5.04 5.34
N ALA A 61 -6.32 6.26 5.35
CA ALA A 61 -6.04 7.03 4.13
C ALA A 61 -4.59 6.90 3.67
N TYR A 62 -4.36 6.71 2.36
CA TYR A 62 -3.01 6.76 1.79
C TYR A 62 -2.56 8.22 1.62
N LEU A 63 -1.38 8.58 2.15
CA LEU A 63 -0.81 9.93 2.07
C LEU A 63 0.54 9.95 1.38
N CYS A 64 0.66 10.73 0.29
CA CYS A 64 1.92 10.94 -0.41
C CYS A 64 3.02 11.53 0.50
N ALA A 65 2.65 12.33 1.51
CA ALA A 65 3.64 12.85 2.47
C ALA A 65 4.34 11.72 3.26
N LEU A 66 3.60 10.67 3.61
CA LEU A 66 4.15 9.49 4.29
C LEU A 66 4.93 8.59 3.33
N GLU A 67 4.51 8.47 2.06
CA GLU A 67 5.31 7.85 0.99
C GLU A 67 6.66 8.54 0.82
N GLY A 68 6.67 9.88 0.74
CA GLY A 68 7.89 10.66 0.59
C GLY A 68 8.81 10.54 1.82
N MET A 69 8.25 10.56 3.02
CA MET A 69 9.01 10.33 4.25
C MET A 69 9.64 8.93 4.27
N ALA A 70 8.89 7.90 3.90
CA ALA A 70 9.43 6.54 3.78
C ALA A 70 10.55 6.47 2.73
N GLY A 71 10.39 7.15 1.59
CA GLY A 71 11.43 7.23 0.55
C GLY A 71 12.72 7.92 1.03
N LEU A 72 12.60 8.98 1.83
CA LEU A 72 13.73 9.69 2.44
C LEU A 72 14.46 8.88 3.51
N ILE A 73 13.73 8.04 4.24
CA ILE A 73 14.32 7.11 5.22
C ILE A 73 15.07 6.01 4.48
N LEU A 74 14.45 5.41 3.45
CA LEU A 74 15.07 4.36 2.65
C LEU A 74 16.31 4.84 1.87
N GLU A 75 16.43 6.13 1.55
CA GLU A 75 17.61 6.69 0.88
C GLU A 75 18.89 6.61 1.74
N LYS A 76 18.77 6.68 3.07
CA LYS A 76 19.91 6.62 3.99
C LYS A 76 19.69 5.49 4.97
N LEU A 77 20.10 4.29 4.56
CA LEU A 77 19.88 3.02 5.26
C LEU A 77 20.39 2.95 6.70
N GLU A 78 21.32 3.81 7.07
CA GLU A 78 21.86 3.89 8.44
C GLU A 78 21.01 4.76 9.37
N LYS A 79 19.99 5.45 8.86
CA LYS A 79 19.14 6.29 9.70
C LYS A 79 18.27 5.41 10.59
N PRO A 80 18.38 5.52 11.93
CA PRO A 80 17.50 4.80 12.82
C PRO A 80 16.06 5.28 12.64
N LEU A 81 15.09 4.38 12.80
CA LEU A 81 13.65 4.70 12.79
C LEU A 81 13.17 5.47 14.03
N THR A 82 14.08 6.15 14.73
CA THR A 82 13.74 6.93 15.93
C THR A 82 12.84 8.11 15.60
N CYS A 83 13.01 8.73 14.42
CA CYS A 83 12.21 9.89 14.01
C CYS A 83 10.73 9.55 13.74
N PRO A 84 10.37 8.51 12.95
CA PRO A 84 8.98 8.09 12.83
C PRO A 84 8.35 7.74 14.19
N ASN A 85 9.07 7.00 15.04
CA ASN A 85 8.56 6.57 16.33
C ASN A 85 8.29 7.76 17.27
N SER A 86 9.18 8.76 17.31
CA SER A 86 8.98 9.97 18.13
C SER A 86 7.82 10.83 17.64
N LEU A 87 7.46 10.72 16.36
CA LEU A 87 6.29 11.37 15.76
C LEU A 87 5.01 10.54 15.88
N GLY A 88 5.03 9.47 16.67
CA GLY A 88 3.90 8.60 16.94
C GLY A 88 3.50 7.74 15.74
N MET A 89 4.45 7.37 14.87
CA MET A 89 4.21 6.49 13.73
C MET A 89 4.65 5.07 14.04
N TYR A 90 3.90 4.10 13.52
CA TYR A 90 4.31 2.70 13.49
C TYR A 90 4.98 2.39 12.15
N SER A 91 6.15 1.75 12.19
CA SER A 91 6.93 1.42 10.99
C SER A 91 6.82 -0.06 10.66
N LEU A 92 6.41 -0.38 9.44
CA LEU A 92 6.47 -1.72 8.87
C LEU A 92 7.65 -1.79 7.91
N ILE A 93 8.68 -2.55 8.25
CA ILE A 93 9.87 -2.74 7.42
C ILE A 93 9.85 -4.15 6.83
N PHE A 94 10.27 -4.28 5.57
CA PHE A 94 10.57 -5.56 4.96
C PHE A 94 11.85 -5.44 4.14
N GLU A 95 12.75 -6.40 4.28
CA GLU A 95 13.98 -6.49 3.49
C GLU A 95 14.12 -7.91 2.92
N LEU A 96 14.44 -7.99 1.63
CA LEU A 96 14.66 -9.23 0.92
C LEU A 96 15.96 -9.13 0.11
N THR A 97 16.93 -9.98 0.44
CA THR A 97 18.30 -9.95 -0.13
C THR A 97 18.51 -10.97 -1.25
N ASN A 98 17.69 -12.03 -1.34
CA ASN A 98 17.92 -13.13 -2.29
C ASN A 98 16.69 -13.35 -3.19
N ILE A 99 16.80 -12.86 -4.42
CA ILE A 99 15.71 -12.86 -5.42
C ILE A 99 15.66 -14.18 -6.20
N THR A 100 16.58 -15.12 -5.95
CA THR A 100 16.57 -16.46 -6.60
C THR A 100 15.29 -17.26 -6.35
N ARG A 101 14.43 -16.83 -5.42
CA ARG A 101 13.06 -17.35 -5.23
C ARG A 101 12.02 -16.81 -6.21
N PHE A 102 12.35 -15.76 -6.97
CA PHE A 102 11.45 -15.05 -7.89
C PHE A 102 11.95 -15.09 -9.34
N SER A 103 13.11 -15.69 -9.61
CA SER A 103 13.84 -15.63 -10.89
C SER A 103 13.22 -16.42 -12.05
N ASP A 104 12.06 -17.05 -11.86
CA ASP A 104 11.31 -17.71 -12.95
C ASP A 104 10.18 -16.83 -13.53
N ALA A 105 10.03 -15.58 -13.06
CA ALA A 105 8.94 -14.68 -13.47
C ALA A 105 9.33 -13.81 -14.68
N SER A 106 8.92 -14.21 -15.88
CA SER A 106 9.10 -13.49 -17.14
C SER A 106 8.10 -12.36 -17.41
N ALA A 107 7.52 -11.73 -16.38
CA ALA A 107 6.67 -10.54 -16.52
C ALA A 107 6.83 -9.60 -15.32
N ASP A 108 7.11 -8.31 -15.58
CA ASP A 108 7.34 -7.26 -14.54
C ASP A 108 6.17 -7.15 -13.54
N VAL A 109 4.94 -7.41 -13.98
CA VAL A 109 3.73 -7.41 -13.14
C VAL A 109 3.74 -8.56 -12.12
N ASP A 110 4.12 -9.77 -12.55
CA ASP A 110 4.19 -10.96 -11.68
C ASP A 110 5.28 -10.78 -10.61
N PHE A 111 6.38 -10.12 -10.96
CA PHE A 111 7.42 -9.78 -9.99
C PHE A 111 6.93 -8.79 -8.92
N THR A 112 6.28 -7.70 -9.32
CA THR A 112 5.72 -6.71 -8.40
C THR A 112 4.75 -7.37 -7.43
N GLU A 113 3.77 -8.13 -7.93
CA GLU A 113 2.77 -8.82 -7.11
C GLU A 113 3.41 -9.78 -6.10
N LYS A 114 4.36 -10.61 -6.53
CA LYS A 114 5.05 -11.56 -5.66
C LYS A 114 5.84 -10.85 -4.56
N LEU A 115 6.54 -9.77 -4.92
CA LEU A 115 7.38 -9.02 -4.01
C LEU A 115 6.57 -8.29 -2.93
N THR A 116 5.51 -7.58 -3.31
CA THR A 116 4.61 -6.91 -2.36
C THR A 116 3.83 -7.92 -1.51
N SER A 117 3.47 -9.09 -2.06
CA SER A 117 2.81 -10.16 -1.30
C SER A 117 3.74 -10.72 -0.22
N ALA A 118 5.03 -10.86 -0.50
CA ALA A 118 6.01 -11.28 0.50
C ALA A 118 6.13 -10.25 1.66
N ALA A 119 6.14 -8.95 1.35
CA ALA A 119 6.12 -7.91 2.37
C ALA A 119 4.84 -7.94 3.21
N ILE A 120 3.69 -8.12 2.55
CA ILE A 120 2.39 -8.20 3.22
C ILE A 120 2.27 -9.44 4.10
N GLU A 121 2.78 -10.57 3.66
CA GLU A 121 2.82 -11.80 4.45
C GLU A 121 3.64 -11.61 5.72
N HIS A 122 4.76 -10.89 5.64
CA HIS A 122 5.57 -10.51 6.79
C HIS A 122 4.82 -9.58 7.77
N TRP A 123 3.96 -8.70 7.26
CA TRP A 123 3.24 -7.71 8.08
C TRP A 123 1.83 -8.10 8.50
N LYS A 124 1.30 -9.23 8.01
CA LYS A 124 -0.15 -9.56 8.08
C LYS A 124 -0.72 -9.54 9.49
N GLU A 125 0.08 -9.91 10.50
CA GLU A 125 -0.35 -9.92 11.90
C GLU A 125 -0.16 -8.56 12.58
N HIS A 126 0.66 -7.68 12.02
CA HIS A 126 0.99 -6.38 12.58
C HIS A 126 -0.01 -5.31 12.14
N ILE A 127 -0.37 -5.27 10.85
CA ILE A 127 -1.26 -4.24 10.28
C ILE A 127 -2.57 -4.10 11.07
N PRO A 128 -3.31 -5.19 11.40
CA PRO A 128 -4.58 -5.07 12.12
C PRO A 128 -4.42 -4.57 13.57
N ARG A 129 -3.22 -4.70 14.17
CA ARG A 129 -2.93 -4.29 15.54
C ARG A 129 -2.62 -2.80 15.67
N VAL A 130 -2.36 -2.10 14.56
CA VAL A 130 -2.09 -0.65 14.54
C VAL A 130 -3.40 0.14 14.55
N THR A 131 -4.19 -0.02 15.62
CA THR A 131 -5.56 0.49 15.72
C THR A 131 -5.65 2.00 15.84
N PHE A 132 -4.56 2.70 16.14
CA PHE A 132 -4.52 4.17 16.20
C PHE A 132 -4.35 4.81 14.82
N ALA A 133 -3.77 4.10 13.84
CA ALA A 133 -3.41 4.70 12.57
C ALA A 133 -4.64 5.04 11.70
N THR A 134 -4.79 6.32 11.36
CA THR A 134 -5.81 6.86 10.45
C THR A 134 -5.29 7.04 9.03
N SER A 135 -3.97 7.01 8.86
CA SER A 135 -3.29 7.28 7.60
C SER A 135 -2.04 6.40 7.46
N PHE A 136 -1.61 6.20 6.22
CA PHE A 136 -0.35 5.52 5.96
C PHE A 136 0.26 5.97 4.63
N GLY A 137 1.55 5.68 4.46
CA GLY A 137 2.22 5.78 3.18
C GLY A 137 3.39 4.80 3.14
N CYS A 138 3.67 4.26 1.97
CA CYS A 138 4.69 3.25 1.78
C CYS A 138 5.70 3.71 0.75
N ASN A 139 6.92 3.21 0.82
CA ASN A 139 7.89 3.39 -0.24
C ASN A 139 8.71 2.11 -0.43
N TYR A 140 9.41 2.06 -1.57
CA TYR A 140 10.22 0.94 -1.98
C TYR A 140 11.54 1.43 -2.56
N ARG A 141 12.63 0.77 -2.19
CA ARG A 141 13.92 0.94 -2.86
C ARG A 141 14.60 -0.40 -3.10
N LYS A 142 15.31 -0.46 -4.22
CA LYS A 142 16.24 -1.53 -4.57
C LYS A 142 17.66 -0.99 -4.50
N GLU A 143 18.50 -1.58 -3.66
CA GLU A 143 19.90 -1.17 -3.52
C GLU A 143 20.79 -2.39 -3.29
N HIS A 144 21.90 -2.51 -4.03
CA HIS A 144 22.83 -3.65 -3.91
C HIS A 144 22.14 -5.03 -3.96
N GLY A 145 21.11 -5.18 -4.80
CA GLY A 145 20.32 -6.41 -4.92
C GLY A 145 19.31 -6.66 -3.80
N LYS A 146 19.24 -5.79 -2.78
CA LYS A 146 18.26 -5.84 -1.70
C LYS A 146 17.01 -5.07 -2.06
N HIS A 147 15.86 -5.72 -1.93
CA HIS A 147 14.54 -5.12 -2.06
C HIS A 147 14.05 -4.71 -0.68
N LYS A 148 13.73 -3.43 -0.49
CA LYS A 148 13.31 -2.89 0.80
C LYS A 148 12.00 -2.14 0.67
N PHE A 149 11.09 -2.42 1.59
CA PHE A 149 9.88 -1.62 1.78
C PHE A 149 9.86 -1.01 3.17
N LEU A 150 9.27 0.17 3.24
CA LEU A 150 8.92 0.83 4.49
C LEU A 150 7.51 1.40 4.34
N CYS A 151 6.60 1.00 5.22
CA CYS A 151 5.33 1.71 5.41
C CYS A 151 5.32 2.41 6.76
N LEU A 152 4.85 3.65 6.77
CA LEU A 152 4.63 4.46 7.96
C LEU A 152 3.14 4.57 8.20
N LEU A 153 2.67 4.15 9.37
CA LEU A 153 1.27 4.17 9.78
C LEU A 153 1.10 5.21 10.90
N LYS A 154 0.16 6.14 10.74
CA LYS A 154 -0.06 7.28 11.64
C LYS A 154 -1.52 7.52 11.96
#